data_AF-A0A821YDQ5-F1
#
_entry.id   AF-A0A821YDQ5-F1
#
_cell.length_a   1.000
_cell.length_b   1.000
_cell.length_c   1.000
_cell.angle_alpha   90.00
_cell.angle_beta   90.00
_cell.angle_gamma   90.00
#
_symmetry.space_group_name_H-M   'P 1'
#
loop_
_entity.id
_entity.type
_entity.pdbx_description
1 polymer ?
#
loop_
_entity_poly.entity_id
_entity_poly.type
_entity_poly.pdbx_seq_one_letter_code
_entity_poly.pdbx_strand_id
1 'polypeptide(L)'
;MPSLSESMKQHIQIGIRDIGIAIIDDIARNDLFYISISKSKDIWMESSKSHMKPLSYQLNKHVDEQYESYIKDHNAHSNDEEFSSKKYRIDNNRDVSFDEDTAELTDHQDHLVRIKRQPLDGLWVGFAWSTSNAALHVRINRVQIDNEHEFTLFPVVLNPIVSKAAGTDIPGKPFIEFSLFKTTTARSNTTHIKYLKLLVQEFVFCADQTLIMSILTFIKSEKVAAAPTINMDTDLKRIYKPLQAITEAQSNSLPAEPKIYFDDMHLSPLK
;
A
#
# COMPACT_ATOMS: atom_id res chain seq x y z
N MET A 1 -5.18 31.24 22.43
CA MET A 1 -4.06 30.76 21.61
C MET A 1 -3.36 29.61 22.33
N PRO A 2 -3.75 28.34 22.10
CA PRO A 2 -2.96 27.19 22.55
C PRO A 2 -2.12 26.60 21.40
N SER A 3 -0.81 26.71 21.60
CA SER A 3 0.32 25.85 21.19
C SER A 3 0.43 25.31 19.76
N LEU A 4 1.55 25.66 19.16
CA LEU A 4 2.23 25.01 18.04
C LEU A 4 2.05 23.48 18.05
N SER A 5 1.82 22.94 16.86
CA SER A 5 1.85 21.52 16.49
C SER A 5 2.84 20.71 17.34
N GLU A 6 2.32 19.84 18.21
CA GLU A 6 3.13 18.79 18.84
C GLU A 6 3.75 17.93 17.72
N SER A 7 5.08 17.87 17.66
CA SER A 7 5.77 16.97 16.74
C SER A 7 5.53 15.51 17.15
N MET A 8 5.48 14.62 16.16
CA MET A 8 5.40 13.18 16.42
C MET A 8 6.67 12.74 17.17
N LYS A 9 6.52 12.18 18.37
CA LYS A 9 7.64 11.83 19.24
C LYS A 9 8.23 10.47 18.90
N GLN A 10 7.38 9.56 18.46
CA GLN A 10 7.74 8.17 18.16
C GLN A 10 7.29 7.85 16.74
N HIS A 11 8.08 7.06 16.02
CA HIS A 11 7.75 6.57 14.70
C HIS A 11 8.33 5.17 14.47
N ILE A 12 7.62 4.37 13.69
CA ILE A 12 8.03 3.06 13.20
C ILE A 12 7.78 3.06 11.68
N GLN A 13 8.73 2.51 10.93
CA GLN A 13 8.60 2.27 9.50
C GLN A 13 8.87 0.79 9.23
N ILE A 14 8.00 0.18 8.45
CA ILE A 14 8.08 -1.22 8.03
C ILE A 14 8.03 -1.24 6.51
N GLY A 15 9.04 -1.83 5.89
CA GLY A 15 9.08 -2.11 4.45
C GLY A 15 9.15 -3.61 4.24
N ILE A 16 8.22 -4.15 3.45
CA ILE A 16 8.21 -5.55 3.05
C ILE A 16 8.28 -5.61 1.54
N ARG A 17 9.31 -6.28 1.05
CA ARG A 17 9.62 -6.35 -0.38
C ARG A 17 8.53 -7.07 -1.15
N ASP A 18 8.18 -8.29 -0.75
CA ASP A 18 7.18 -9.14 -1.40
C ASP A 18 6.40 -9.94 -0.34
N ILE A 19 5.09 -10.11 -0.52
CA ILE A 19 4.18 -10.87 0.34
C ILE A 19 3.28 -11.71 -0.56
N GLY A 20 3.09 -12.98 -0.20
CA GLY A 20 2.13 -13.88 -0.83
C GLY A 20 1.16 -14.43 0.21
N ILE A 21 -0.14 -14.43 -0.11
CA ILE A 21 -1.20 -14.95 0.75
C ILE A 21 -2.04 -15.91 -0.10
N ALA A 22 -2.03 -17.20 0.25
CA ALA A 22 -2.92 -18.19 -0.34
C ALA A 22 -4.15 -18.36 0.57
N ILE A 23 -5.35 -18.35 -0.01
CA ILE A 23 -6.57 -18.70 0.71
C ILE A 23 -7.04 -20.05 0.21
N ILE A 24 -7.20 -20.98 1.16
CA ILE A 24 -7.53 -22.37 0.92
C ILE A 24 -8.79 -22.69 1.74
N ASP A 25 -9.75 -23.38 1.13
CA ASP A 25 -10.88 -23.95 1.85
C ASP A 25 -10.55 -25.39 2.23
N ASP A 26 -10.21 -25.61 3.49
CA ASP A 26 -9.88 -26.95 4.01
C ASP A 26 -11.08 -27.92 3.99
N ILE A 27 -12.30 -27.39 4.06
CA ILE A 27 -13.53 -28.21 4.07
C ILE A 27 -13.82 -28.71 2.66
N ALA A 28 -13.79 -27.80 1.68
CA ALA A 28 -13.99 -28.13 0.27
C ALA A 28 -12.74 -28.73 -0.39
N ARG A 29 -11.58 -28.64 0.27
CA ARG A 29 -10.25 -29.06 -0.21
C ARG A 29 -9.86 -28.45 -1.55
N ASN A 30 -10.10 -27.15 -1.71
CA ASN A 30 -9.70 -26.41 -2.89
C ASN A 30 -9.02 -25.09 -2.53
N ASP A 31 -8.09 -24.70 -3.40
CA ASP A 31 -7.44 -23.39 -3.33
C ASP A 31 -8.38 -22.36 -3.95
N LEU A 32 -8.68 -21.28 -3.23
CA LEU A 32 -9.64 -20.27 -3.65
C LEU A 32 -8.98 -19.22 -4.53
N PHE A 33 -7.97 -18.55 -3.98
CA PHE A 33 -7.21 -17.52 -4.67
C PHE A 33 -5.89 -17.24 -3.97
N TYR A 34 -4.93 -16.71 -4.74
CA TYR A 34 -3.65 -16.24 -4.26
C TYR A 34 -3.57 -14.71 -4.40
N ILE A 35 -3.23 -14.01 -3.32
CA ILE A 35 -2.95 -12.58 -3.33
C ILE A 35 -1.44 -12.40 -3.26
N SER A 36 -0.87 -11.72 -4.25
CA SER A 36 0.50 -11.24 -4.20
C SER A 36 0.56 -9.74 -4.03
N ILE A 37 1.39 -9.28 -3.10
CA ILE A 37 1.84 -7.90 -3.00
C ILE A 37 3.33 -7.91 -3.31
N SER A 38 3.75 -7.27 -4.39
CA SER A 38 5.13 -7.30 -4.82
C SER A 38 5.74 -5.91 -4.88
N LYS A 39 7.07 -5.85 -4.86
CA LYS A 39 7.83 -4.62 -5.09
C LYS A 39 7.44 -3.93 -6.41
N SER A 40 7.71 -2.63 -6.49
CA SER A 40 7.55 -1.86 -7.74
C SER A 40 8.59 -2.26 -8.78
N LYS A 41 8.44 -1.72 -10.00
CA LYS A 41 9.57 -1.61 -10.93
C LYS A 41 10.70 -0.79 -10.30
N ASP A 42 11.93 -1.03 -10.75
CA ASP A 42 13.07 -0.27 -10.26
C ASP A 42 12.92 1.20 -10.64
N ILE A 43 13.28 2.08 -9.70
CA ILE A 43 13.23 3.52 -9.90
C ILE A 43 14.56 4.13 -9.50
N TRP A 44 14.91 5.23 -10.14
CA TRP A 44 16.05 6.04 -9.73
C TRP A 44 15.68 6.95 -8.56
N MET A 45 16.48 6.89 -7.50
CA MET A 45 16.34 7.75 -6.32
C MET A 45 17.62 8.52 -6.07
N GLU A 46 17.47 9.80 -5.74
CA GLU A 46 18.55 10.61 -5.20
C GLU A 46 18.96 10.06 -3.84
N SER A 47 20.24 9.72 -3.71
CA SER A 47 20.82 9.22 -2.46
C SER A 47 21.43 10.38 -1.68
N SER A 48 20.70 10.88 -0.68
CA SER A 48 21.27 11.77 0.34
C SER A 48 21.69 10.99 1.59
N LYS A 49 22.44 11.62 2.49
CA LYS A 49 22.90 10.97 3.75
C LYS A 49 21.75 10.52 4.66
N SER A 50 20.58 11.15 4.60
CA SER A 50 19.48 10.89 5.54
C SER A 50 18.22 10.32 4.90
N HIS A 51 17.97 10.61 3.63
CA HIS A 51 16.75 10.19 2.93
C HIS A 51 17.01 9.86 1.46
N MET A 52 16.27 8.88 0.95
CA MET A 52 16.22 8.58 -0.48
C MET A 52 14.94 9.15 -1.06
N LYS A 53 15.07 9.94 -2.13
CA LYS A 53 13.95 10.63 -2.76
C LYS A 53 13.82 10.19 -4.22
N PRO A 54 12.64 9.76 -4.69
CA PRO A 54 12.44 9.46 -6.10
C PRO A 54 12.69 10.69 -6.96
N LEU A 55 13.37 10.49 -8.09
CA LEU A 55 13.51 11.53 -9.11
C LEU A 55 12.14 11.85 -9.71
N SER A 56 12.02 13.02 -10.37
CA SER A 56 10.81 13.34 -11.12
C SER A 56 10.56 12.31 -12.21
N TYR A 57 9.29 12.06 -12.53
CA TYR A 57 8.89 11.08 -13.55
C TYR A 57 9.70 11.19 -14.84
N GLN A 58 9.76 12.41 -15.40
CA GLN A 58 10.45 12.68 -16.66
C GLN A 58 11.94 12.38 -16.55
N LEU A 59 12.58 12.78 -15.44
CA LEU A 59 14.01 12.51 -15.26
C LEU A 59 14.28 11.02 -15.07
N ASN A 60 13.45 10.33 -14.27
CA ASN A 60 13.55 8.88 -14.07
C ASN A 60 13.49 8.14 -15.41
N LYS A 61 12.54 8.49 -16.27
CA LYS A 61 12.37 7.91 -17.60
C LYS A 61 13.62 8.10 -18.48
N HIS A 62 14.14 9.32 -18.60
CA HIS A 62 15.32 9.56 -19.44
C HIS A 62 16.58 8.86 -18.89
N VAL A 63 16.74 8.81 -17.55
CA VAL A 63 17.86 8.09 -16.93
C VAL A 63 17.74 6.59 -17.21
N ASP A 64 16.55 6.00 -17.11
CA ASP A 64 16.33 4.57 -17.39
C ASP A 64 16.56 4.25 -18.89
N GLU A 65 16.18 5.13 -19.81
CA GLU A 65 16.49 5.00 -21.25
C GLU A 65 18.02 5.01 -21.52
N GLN A 66 18.77 5.89 -20.86
CA GLN A 66 20.23 5.90 -20.95
C GLN A 66 20.87 4.69 -20.26
N TYR A 67 20.27 4.21 -19.17
CA TYR A 67 20.72 3.01 -18.48
C TYR A 67 20.58 1.76 -19.35
N GLU A 68 19.49 1.60 -20.11
CA GLU A 68 19.37 0.51 -21.09
C GLU A 68 20.48 0.53 -22.13
N SER A 69 20.88 1.73 -22.57
CA SER A 69 21.98 1.92 -23.53
C SER A 69 23.32 1.56 -22.87
N TYR A 70 23.54 2.00 -21.63
CA TYR A 70 24.69 1.61 -20.83
C TYR A 70 24.82 0.09 -20.66
N ILE A 71 23.74 -0.60 -20.31
CA ILE A 71 23.76 -2.06 -20.15
C ILE A 71 24.11 -2.77 -21.47
N LYS A 72 23.58 -2.29 -22.60
CA LYS A 72 23.93 -2.84 -23.93
C LYS A 72 25.41 -2.67 -24.23
N ASP A 73 25.95 -1.48 -23.97
CA ASP A 73 27.35 -1.18 -24.22
C ASP A 73 28.28 -1.93 -23.26
N HIS A 74 27.91 -2.05 -21.98
CA HIS A 74 28.64 -2.78 -20.94
C HIS A 74 28.76 -4.26 -21.28
N ASN A 75 27.67 -4.88 -21.77
CA ASN A 75 27.68 -6.27 -22.21
C ASN A 75 28.54 -6.50 -23.46
N ALA A 76 28.70 -5.48 -24.31
CA ALA A 76 29.51 -5.56 -25.52
C ALA A 76 31.01 -5.28 -25.29
N HIS A 77 31.37 -4.50 -24.26
CA HIS A 77 32.74 -4.00 -24.01
C HIS A 77 33.20 -4.25 -22.57
N SER A 78 32.82 -5.37 -21.96
CA SER A 78 32.99 -5.65 -20.52
C SER A 78 34.43 -5.57 -19.97
N ASN A 79 35.44 -5.52 -20.85
CA ASN A 79 36.87 -5.51 -20.50
C ASN A 79 37.60 -4.20 -20.86
N ASP A 80 36.90 -3.17 -21.36
CA ASP A 80 37.51 -1.87 -21.68
C ASP A 80 37.49 -0.92 -20.48
N GLU A 81 38.67 -0.54 -19.97
CA GLU A 81 38.79 0.46 -18.89
C GLU A 81 38.23 1.84 -19.29
N GLU A 82 38.21 2.16 -20.59
CA GLU A 82 37.65 3.42 -21.12
C GLU A 82 36.12 3.47 -20.99
N PHE A 83 35.45 2.32 -20.93
CA PHE A 83 34.01 2.22 -20.77
C PHE A 83 33.54 2.74 -19.40
N SER A 84 34.34 2.53 -18.35
CA SER A 84 34.00 2.92 -16.97
C SER A 84 33.87 4.44 -16.78
N SER A 85 34.44 5.25 -17.69
CA SER A 85 34.37 6.71 -17.64
C SER A 85 33.38 7.31 -18.64
N LYS A 86 32.59 6.47 -19.33
CA LYS A 86 31.65 6.92 -20.36
C LYS A 86 30.46 7.64 -19.74
N LYS A 87 30.23 8.88 -20.19
CA LYS A 87 29.06 9.69 -19.83
C LYS A 87 27.97 9.56 -20.89
N TYR A 88 26.73 9.51 -20.43
CA TYR A 88 25.52 9.47 -21.26
C TYR A 88 24.77 10.78 -21.08
N ARG A 89 24.41 11.41 -22.19
CA ARG A 89 23.70 12.69 -22.17
C ARG A 89 22.21 12.46 -21.90
N ILE A 90 21.67 13.10 -20.87
CA ILE A 90 20.24 13.07 -20.53
C ILE A 90 19.50 14.20 -21.26
N ASP A 91 20.01 15.42 -21.14
CA ASP A 91 19.49 16.62 -21.80
C ASP A 91 20.63 17.59 -22.14
N ASN A 92 20.33 18.77 -22.69
CA ASN A 92 21.35 19.73 -23.14
C ASN A 92 22.36 20.12 -22.03
N ASN A 93 21.99 19.98 -20.75
CA ASN A 93 22.75 20.47 -19.61
C ASN A 93 22.95 19.41 -18.52
N ARG A 94 22.67 18.14 -18.80
CA ARG A 94 22.81 17.04 -17.83
C ARG A 94 23.42 15.82 -18.47
N ASP A 95 24.43 15.30 -17.80
CA ASP A 95 25.08 14.03 -18.11
C ASP A 95 24.94 13.07 -16.93
N VAL A 96 24.93 11.78 -17.22
CA VAL A 96 24.94 10.71 -16.22
C VAL A 96 26.08 9.75 -16.49
N SER A 97 26.80 9.39 -15.43
CA SER A 97 27.79 8.32 -15.44
C SER A 97 27.26 7.16 -14.61
N PHE A 98 27.15 5.98 -15.21
CA PHE A 98 26.61 4.79 -14.53
C PHE A 98 27.72 3.92 -13.98
N ASP A 99 27.46 3.34 -12.80
CA ASP A 99 28.27 2.33 -12.14
C ASP A 99 27.31 1.30 -11.52
N GLU A 100 27.06 0.23 -12.26
CA GLU A 100 26.09 -0.82 -11.93
C GLU A 100 24.69 -0.27 -11.58
N ASP A 101 24.28 -0.33 -10.32
CA ASP A 101 22.99 0.16 -9.81
C ASP A 101 23.06 1.60 -9.28
N THR A 102 24.21 2.26 -9.40
CA THR A 102 24.42 3.65 -8.99
C THR A 102 24.78 4.52 -10.18
N ALA A 103 24.54 5.82 -10.06
CA ALA A 103 24.97 6.77 -11.06
C ALA A 103 25.29 8.13 -10.45
N GLU A 104 26.17 8.87 -11.10
CA GLU A 104 26.43 10.27 -10.82
C GLU A 104 25.78 11.11 -11.92
N LEU A 105 24.77 11.90 -11.53
CA LEU A 105 24.03 12.80 -12.40
C LEU A 105 24.53 14.23 -12.18
N THR A 106 24.90 14.92 -13.25
CA THR A 106 25.19 16.35 -13.21
C THR A 106 23.88 17.14 -13.35
N ASP A 107 23.60 18.05 -12.43
CA ASP A 107 22.43 18.93 -12.51
C ASP A 107 22.69 20.18 -13.37
N HIS A 108 21.68 21.05 -13.53
CA HIS A 108 21.81 22.27 -14.34
C HIS A 108 22.80 23.30 -13.79
N GLN A 109 23.22 23.16 -12.53
CA GLN A 109 24.19 24.01 -11.84
C GLN A 109 25.58 23.37 -11.78
N ASP A 110 25.80 22.29 -12.54
CA ASP A 110 27.03 21.52 -12.57
C ASP A 110 27.33 20.82 -11.22
N HIS A 111 26.31 20.63 -10.37
CA HIS A 111 26.45 19.86 -9.14
C HIS A 111 26.28 18.36 -9.43
N LEU A 112 27.14 17.57 -8.78
CA LEU A 112 27.07 16.11 -8.84
C LEU A 112 26.07 15.58 -7.80
N VAL A 113 25.04 14.91 -8.30
CA VAL A 113 24.01 14.26 -7.52
C VAL A 113 24.16 12.75 -7.67
N ARG A 114 24.37 12.05 -6.56
CA ARG A 114 24.39 10.59 -6.56
C ARG A 114 22.97 10.05 -6.58
N ILE A 115 22.72 9.15 -7.52
CA ILE A 115 21.44 8.47 -7.68
C ILE A 115 21.66 6.95 -7.61
N LYS A 116 20.65 6.24 -7.12
CA LYS A 116 20.64 4.79 -6.99
C LYS A 116 19.38 4.20 -7.60
N ARG A 117 19.54 3.16 -8.40
CA ARG A 117 18.46 2.35 -8.97
C ARG A 117 18.05 1.31 -7.96
N GLN A 118 16.79 1.33 -7.53
CA GLN A 118 16.22 0.30 -6.66
C GLN A 118 14.69 0.33 -6.69
N PRO A 119 14.03 -0.80 -6.42
CA PRO A 119 12.57 -0.86 -6.36
C PRO A 119 12.05 -0.30 -5.03
N LEU A 120 10.80 0.13 -5.02
CA LEU A 120 10.06 0.40 -3.79
C LEU A 120 9.51 -0.91 -3.21
N ASP A 121 9.45 -0.99 -1.88
CA ASP A 121 8.87 -2.12 -1.15
C ASP A 121 7.42 -2.40 -1.60
N GLY A 122 7.02 -3.67 -1.70
CA GLY A 122 5.66 -4.02 -2.07
C GLY A 122 4.63 -3.49 -1.10
N LEU A 123 4.90 -3.62 0.21
CA LEU A 123 4.13 -3.01 1.29
C LEU A 123 5.05 -2.11 2.12
N TRP A 124 4.68 -0.84 2.24
CA TRP A 124 5.34 0.11 3.14
C TRP A 124 4.33 0.68 4.14
N VAL A 125 4.68 0.66 5.42
CA VAL A 125 3.84 1.19 6.51
C VAL A 125 4.69 2.13 7.36
N GLY A 126 4.27 3.39 7.43
CA GLY A 126 4.79 4.39 8.37
C GLY A 126 3.74 4.69 9.43
N PHE A 127 4.08 4.49 10.69
CA PHE A 127 3.24 4.85 11.82
C PHE A 127 4.00 5.79 12.75
N ALA A 128 3.42 6.94 13.07
CA ALA A 128 4.00 7.94 13.96
C ALA A 128 2.97 8.42 14.97
N TRP A 129 3.37 8.65 16.22
CA TRP A 129 2.44 9.08 17.26
C TRP A 129 3.08 9.97 18.31
N SER A 130 2.21 10.70 19.02
CA SER A 130 2.49 11.52 20.20
C SER A 130 1.42 11.26 21.26
N THR A 131 1.43 12.05 22.34
CA THR A 131 0.40 11.94 23.40
C THR A 131 -1.01 12.24 22.87
N SER A 132 -1.12 13.13 21.89
CA SER A 132 -2.40 13.59 21.36
C SER A 132 -2.60 13.28 19.88
N ASN A 133 -1.55 12.93 19.12
CA ASN A 133 -1.64 12.74 17.68
C ASN A 133 -1.21 11.34 17.26
N ALA A 134 -1.78 10.84 16.17
CA ALA A 134 -1.29 9.65 15.50
C ALA A 134 -1.45 9.81 13.98
N ALA A 135 -0.44 9.39 13.24
CA ALA A 135 -0.40 9.35 11.79
C ALA A 135 -0.08 7.93 11.32
N LEU A 136 -0.85 7.44 10.37
CA LEU A 136 -0.64 6.17 9.69
C LEU A 136 -0.58 6.46 8.19
N HIS A 137 0.46 5.95 7.53
CA HIS A 137 0.62 6.04 6.09
C HIS A 137 1.00 4.65 5.56
N VAL A 138 0.22 4.13 4.62
CA VAL A 138 0.38 2.81 4.03
C VAL A 138 0.49 2.98 2.51
N ARG A 139 1.48 2.34 1.90
CA ARG A 139 1.65 2.26 0.45
C ARG A 139 1.75 0.80 0.03
N ILE A 140 0.97 0.43 -0.97
CA ILE A 140 1.04 -0.87 -1.66
C ILE A 140 1.40 -0.57 -3.10
N ASN A 141 2.56 -1.03 -3.56
CA ASN A 141 3.07 -0.66 -4.89
C ASN A 141 2.49 -1.51 -6.01
N ARG A 142 2.38 -2.82 -5.81
CA ARG A 142 1.76 -3.73 -6.77
C ARG A 142 0.99 -4.80 -6.03
N VAL A 143 -0.22 -5.09 -6.50
CA VAL A 143 -1.05 -6.19 -6.02
C VAL A 143 -1.61 -6.95 -7.21
N GLN A 144 -1.71 -8.27 -7.07
CA GLN A 144 -2.37 -9.14 -8.03
C GLN A 144 -3.14 -10.21 -7.26
N ILE A 145 -4.35 -10.52 -7.71
CA ILE A 145 -5.15 -11.61 -7.16
C ILE A 145 -5.37 -12.62 -8.27
N ASP A 146 -4.97 -13.86 -8.04
CA ASP A 146 -5.06 -14.96 -8.99
C ASP A 146 -6.13 -15.95 -8.52
N ASN A 147 -6.90 -16.47 -9.47
CA ASN A 147 -7.90 -17.51 -9.22
C ASN A 147 -7.24 -18.88 -9.32
N GLU A 148 -7.24 -19.63 -8.21
CA GLU A 148 -6.58 -20.94 -8.14
C GLU A 148 -7.50 -22.10 -8.55
N HIS A 149 -8.73 -21.82 -8.99
CA HIS A 149 -9.63 -22.85 -9.47
C HIS A 149 -9.17 -23.44 -10.81
N GLU A 150 -9.22 -24.77 -10.93
CA GLU A 150 -9.02 -25.45 -12.20
C GLU A 150 -10.03 -24.98 -13.26
N PHE A 151 -9.56 -24.81 -14.50
CA PHE A 151 -10.36 -24.39 -15.65
C PHE A 151 -11.09 -23.05 -15.49
N THR A 152 -10.57 -22.15 -14.66
CA THR A 152 -11.11 -20.78 -14.55
C THR A 152 -11.02 -20.02 -15.87
N LEU A 153 -12.06 -19.23 -16.17
CA LEU A 153 -12.08 -18.32 -17.32
C LEU A 153 -11.17 -17.10 -17.09
N PHE A 154 -10.96 -16.72 -15.83
CA PHE A 154 -10.18 -15.55 -15.44
C PHE A 154 -9.11 -15.97 -14.42
N PRO A 155 -7.94 -16.44 -14.88
CA PRO A 155 -6.83 -16.81 -13.99
C PRO A 155 -6.35 -15.64 -13.14
N VAL A 156 -6.48 -14.41 -13.63
CA VAL A 156 -6.15 -13.19 -12.89
C VAL A 156 -7.43 -12.43 -12.60
N VAL A 157 -7.78 -12.37 -11.33
CA VAL A 157 -9.01 -11.74 -10.82
C VAL A 157 -8.85 -10.24 -10.72
N LEU A 158 -7.72 -9.78 -10.21
CA LEU A 158 -7.42 -8.36 -10.04
C LEU A 158 -6.03 -8.07 -10.58
N ASN A 159 -5.96 -7.14 -11.53
CA ASN A 159 -4.69 -6.63 -12.06
C ASN A 159 -4.76 -5.11 -12.27
N PRO A 160 -3.80 -4.33 -11.75
CA PRO A 160 -3.69 -2.91 -12.04
C PRO A 160 -3.65 -2.62 -13.56
N ILE A 161 -4.38 -1.59 -14.00
CA ILE A 161 -4.35 -1.13 -15.40
C ILE A 161 -3.22 -0.13 -15.55
N VAL A 162 -2.31 -0.41 -16.49
CA VAL A 162 -1.38 0.62 -16.97
C VAL A 162 -2.14 1.51 -17.96
N SER A 163 -2.66 2.64 -17.51
CA SER A 163 -3.45 3.54 -18.37
C SER A 163 -2.61 4.11 -19.51
N LYS A 164 -2.96 3.75 -20.75
CA LYS A 164 -2.27 4.22 -21.98
C LYS A 164 -2.49 5.71 -22.27
N ALA A 165 -3.59 6.30 -21.79
CA ALA A 165 -4.02 7.65 -22.15
C ALA A 165 -3.32 8.78 -21.37
N ALA A 166 -2.69 8.46 -20.23
CA ALA A 166 -2.00 9.44 -19.37
C ALA A 166 -0.49 9.22 -19.25
N GLY A 167 0.10 8.28 -20.00
CA GLY A 167 1.54 7.96 -19.91
C GLY A 167 1.97 7.42 -18.53
N THR A 168 1.03 6.90 -17.74
CA THR A 168 1.20 6.67 -16.30
C THR A 168 1.66 5.26 -15.94
N ASP A 169 2.76 4.81 -16.53
CA ASP A 169 3.69 3.96 -15.78
C ASP A 169 4.63 4.92 -15.04
N ILE A 170 4.08 5.79 -14.17
CA ILE A 170 4.89 6.73 -13.39
C ILE A 170 5.69 5.89 -12.40
N PRO A 171 7.02 5.73 -12.57
CA PRO A 171 7.79 4.94 -11.65
C PRO A 171 7.65 5.56 -10.27
N GLY A 172 7.28 4.73 -9.30
CA GLY A 172 7.12 5.13 -7.91
C GLY A 172 5.74 5.62 -7.49
N LYS A 173 4.71 5.57 -8.36
CA LYS A 173 3.32 5.81 -7.92
C LYS A 173 2.72 4.52 -7.35
N PRO A 174 2.34 4.47 -6.06
CA PRO A 174 1.77 3.26 -5.45
C PRO A 174 0.38 2.93 -6.00
N PHE A 175 0.06 1.63 -6.07
CA PHE A 175 -1.26 1.14 -6.47
C PHE A 175 -2.35 1.54 -5.45
N ILE A 176 -2.09 1.34 -4.17
CA ILE A 176 -2.92 1.84 -3.06
C ILE A 176 -2.08 2.72 -2.15
N GLU A 177 -2.58 3.89 -1.81
CA GLU A 177 -2.00 4.77 -0.81
C GLU A 177 -3.07 5.20 0.18
N PHE A 178 -2.87 4.84 1.45
CA PHE A 178 -3.75 5.23 2.53
C PHE A 178 -3.00 6.12 3.50
N SER A 179 -3.60 7.24 3.88
CA SER A 179 -3.04 8.15 4.86
C SER A 179 -4.11 8.60 5.84
N LEU A 180 -3.80 8.52 7.12
CA LEU A 180 -4.68 8.89 8.22
C LEU A 180 -3.90 9.75 9.21
N PHE A 181 -4.44 10.90 9.58
CA PHE A 181 -3.97 11.72 10.68
C PHE A 181 -5.12 11.99 11.64
N LYS A 182 -4.95 11.59 12.90
CA LYS A 182 -5.92 11.82 13.97
C LYS A 182 -5.30 12.59 15.13
N THR A 183 -6.11 13.42 15.75
CA THR A 183 -5.82 14.12 17.00
C THR A 183 -6.89 13.75 18.04
N THR A 184 -6.46 13.33 19.22
CA THR A 184 -7.32 13.08 20.36
C THR A 184 -7.17 14.22 21.36
N THR A 185 -8.29 14.86 21.70
CA THR A 185 -8.32 15.96 22.67
C THR A 185 -8.33 15.40 24.09
N ALA A 186 -7.28 15.69 24.87
CA ALA A 186 -7.10 15.15 26.22
C ALA A 186 -8.26 15.45 27.19
N ARG A 187 -8.99 16.56 26.98
CA ARG A 187 -10.06 17.01 27.89
C ARG A 187 -11.42 16.35 27.62
N SER A 188 -11.72 15.93 26.39
CA SER A 188 -13.04 15.45 25.99
C SER A 188 -13.04 14.02 25.46
N ASN A 189 -11.88 13.35 25.43
CA ASN A 189 -11.66 12.02 24.83
C ASN A 189 -12.28 11.87 23.43
N THR A 190 -12.37 12.99 22.71
CA THR A 190 -12.98 13.07 21.39
C THR A 190 -11.88 12.88 20.35
N THR A 191 -12.14 12.06 19.34
CA THR A 191 -11.20 11.81 18.25
C THR A 191 -11.56 12.66 17.05
N HIS A 192 -10.62 13.47 16.59
CA HIS A 192 -10.73 14.26 15.36
C HIS A 192 -9.80 13.67 14.31
N ILE A 193 -10.37 13.15 13.24
CA ILE A 193 -9.65 12.74 12.04
C ILE A 193 -9.49 13.98 11.17
N LYS A 194 -8.30 14.58 11.22
CA LYS A 194 -8.01 15.80 10.45
C LYS A 194 -7.86 15.50 8.97
N TYR A 195 -7.33 14.33 8.64
CA TYR A 195 -7.02 13.93 7.28
C TYR A 195 -7.14 12.43 7.13
N LEU A 196 -8.01 11.98 6.22
CA LEU A 196 -8.11 10.60 5.78
C LEU A 196 -8.16 10.59 4.25
N LYS A 197 -7.13 10.01 3.62
CA LYS A 197 -7.09 9.82 2.18
C LYS A 197 -6.82 8.38 1.82
N LEU A 198 -7.67 7.83 0.96
CA LEU A 198 -7.46 6.54 0.31
C LEU A 198 -7.38 6.78 -1.20
N LEU A 199 -6.21 6.52 -1.77
CA LEU A 199 -5.96 6.58 -3.19
C LEU A 199 -5.81 5.17 -3.73
N VAL A 200 -6.52 4.86 -4.81
CA VAL A 200 -6.46 3.57 -5.51
C VAL A 200 -6.30 3.85 -7.00
N GLN A 201 -5.32 3.21 -7.65
CA GLN A 201 -5.17 3.30 -9.10
C GLN A 201 -6.23 2.46 -9.83
N GLU A 202 -6.43 2.73 -11.11
CA GLU A 202 -7.36 1.96 -11.95
C GLU A 202 -6.91 0.50 -12.05
N PHE A 203 -7.85 -0.44 -11.95
CA PHE A 203 -7.60 -1.88 -12.08
C PHE A 203 -8.72 -2.55 -12.85
N VAL A 204 -8.42 -3.69 -13.47
CA VAL A 204 -9.43 -4.59 -14.01
C VAL A 204 -9.78 -5.60 -12.94
N PHE A 205 -11.07 -5.84 -12.77
CA PHE A 205 -11.59 -6.92 -11.95
C PHE A 205 -12.40 -7.89 -12.81
N CYS A 206 -11.96 -9.15 -12.88
CA CYS A 206 -12.61 -10.20 -13.65
C CYS A 206 -12.75 -11.46 -12.78
N ALA A 207 -13.96 -11.71 -12.27
CA ALA A 207 -14.25 -12.91 -11.50
C ALA A 207 -15.28 -13.77 -12.24
N ASP A 208 -15.07 -15.09 -12.24
CA ASP A 208 -16.06 -16.04 -12.74
C ASP A 208 -17.07 -16.43 -11.64
N GLN A 209 -18.19 -17.02 -12.07
CA GLN A 209 -19.23 -17.46 -11.14
C GLN A 209 -18.70 -18.50 -10.14
N THR A 210 -17.76 -19.36 -10.56
CA THR A 210 -17.17 -20.41 -9.72
C THR A 210 -16.46 -19.80 -8.52
N LEU A 211 -15.54 -18.86 -8.75
CA LEU A 211 -14.82 -18.16 -7.69
C LEU A 211 -15.78 -17.45 -6.72
N ILE A 212 -16.77 -16.73 -7.25
CA ILE A 212 -17.74 -15.99 -6.42
C ILE A 212 -18.49 -16.97 -5.51
N MET A 213 -18.96 -18.10 -6.05
CA MET A 213 -19.70 -19.10 -5.26
C MET A 213 -18.82 -19.79 -4.22
N SER A 214 -17.56 -20.08 -4.55
CA SER A 214 -16.60 -20.66 -3.60
C SER A 214 -16.30 -19.69 -2.46
N ILE A 215 -16.05 -18.40 -2.73
CA ILE A 215 -15.86 -17.37 -1.70
C ILE A 215 -17.10 -17.24 -0.80
N LEU A 216 -18.30 -17.21 -1.39
CA LEU A 216 -19.54 -17.14 -0.62
C LEU A 216 -19.74 -18.36 0.28
N THR A 217 -19.34 -19.55 -0.19
CA THR A 217 -19.41 -20.79 0.58
C THR A 217 -18.39 -20.79 1.72
N PHE A 218 -17.16 -20.37 1.45
CA PHE A 218 -16.09 -20.20 2.43
C PHE A 218 -16.49 -19.23 3.57
N ILE A 219 -17.07 -18.07 3.24
CA ILE A 219 -17.55 -17.11 4.26
C ILE A 219 -18.73 -17.68 5.06
N LYS A 220 -19.57 -18.53 4.46
CA LYS A 220 -20.70 -19.15 5.15
C LYS A 220 -20.29 -20.33 6.04
N SER A 221 -19.27 -21.11 5.65
CA SER A 221 -18.82 -22.26 6.43
C SER A 221 -18.31 -21.86 7.82
N GLU A 222 -17.71 -20.66 7.93
CA GLU A 222 -17.29 -20.07 9.21
C GLU A 222 -18.48 -19.82 10.16
N LYS A 223 -19.67 -19.50 9.63
CA LYS A 223 -20.88 -19.27 10.45
C LYS A 223 -21.54 -20.55 10.98
N VAL A 224 -21.16 -21.72 10.45
CA VAL A 224 -21.72 -23.01 10.87
C VAL A 224 -20.88 -23.67 11.98
N ALA A 225 -19.63 -23.24 12.19
CA ALA A 225 -18.78 -23.73 13.27
C ALA A 225 -19.25 -23.29 14.67
N ALA A 226 -20.05 -22.23 14.75
CA ALA A 226 -20.89 -21.94 15.90
C ALA A 226 -22.30 -22.47 15.62
N ALA A 227 -22.50 -23.78 15.76
CA ALA A 227 -23.82 -24.24 16.18
C ALA A 227 -24.20 -23.34 17.36
N PRO A 228 -25.38 -22.69 17.38
CA PRO A 228 -25.80 -21.99 18.57
C PRO A 228 -25.85 -23.09 19.62
N THR A 229 -24.88 -23.13 20.53
CA THR A 229 -25.07 -23.79 21.79
C THR A 229 -26.22 -23.01 22.38
N ILE A 230 -27.45 -23.48 22.14
CA ILE A 230 -28.68 -22.93 22.69
C ILE A 230 -28.47 -23.14 24.18
N ASN A 231 -27.88 -22.15 24.80
CA ASN A 231 -27.51 -22.19 26.18
C ASN A 231 -28.81 -21.81 26.89
N MET A 232 -29.71 -22.80 26.92
CA MET A 232 -31.13 -22.67 27.26
C MET A 232 -31.29 -22.01 28.64
N ASP A 233 -30.32 -22.24 29.53
CA ASP A 233 -30.23 -21.61 30.84
C ASP A 233 -30.05 -20.08 30.78
N THR A 234 -29.24 -19.58 29.84
CA THR A 234 -29.08 -18.13 29.63
C THR A 234 -30.33 -17.50 29.02
N ASP A 235 -31.00 -18.19 28.10
CA ASP A 235 -32.23 -17.70 27.50
C ASP A 235 -33.40 -17.72 28.49
N LEU A 236 -33.54 -18.78 29.29
CA LEU A 236 -34.51 -18.85 30.39
C LEU A 236 -34.26 -17.74 31.41
N LYS A 237 -33.02 -17.52 31.83
CA LYS A 237 -32.66 -16.40 32.72
C LYS A 237 -32.96 -15.03 32.12
N ARG A 238 -33.04 -14.91 30.79
CA ARG A 238 -33.42 -13.66 30.10
C ARG A 238 -34.93 -13.46 30.06
N ILE A 239 -35.70 -14.54 29.92
CA ILE A 239 -37.17 -14.54 29.95
C ILE A 239 -37.71 -14.11 31.33
N TYR A 240 -37.04 -14.52 32.42
CA TYR A 240 -37.45 -14.16 33.78
C TYR A 240 -37.00 -12.77 34.25
N LYS A 241 -36.26 -12.02 33.43
CA LYS A 241 -35.89 -10.64 33.78
C LYS A 241 -37.04 -9.69 33.44
N PRO A 242 -37.39 -8.75 34.35
CA PRO A 242 -38.37 -7.72 34.05
C PRO A 242 -37.89 -6.88 32.86
N LEU A 243 -38.82 -6.45 32.01
CA LEU A 243 -38.54 -5.73 30.77
C LEU A 243 -37.64 -4.51 31.01
N GLN A 244 -37.82 -3.79 32.12
CA GLN A 244 -36.97 -2.67 32.55
C GLN A 244 -35.50 -3.04 32.70
N ALA A 245 -35.18 -4.19 33.30
CA ALA A 245 -33.80 -4.65 33.48
C ALA A 245 -33.13 -5.03 32.15
N ILE A 246 -33.91 -5.41 31.14
CA ILE A 246 -33.43 -5.68 29.78
C ILE A 246 -33.15 -4.36 29.07
N THR A 247 -34.08 -3.40 29.17
CA THR A 247 -33.93 -2.05 28.59
C THR A 247 -32.76 -1.29 29.21
N GLU A 248 -32.58 -1.37 30.54
CA GLU A 248 -31.45 -0.75 31.26
C GLU A 248 -30.12 -1.41 30.92
N ALA A 249 -30.10 -2.75 30.79
CA ALA A 249 -28.90 -3.44 30.34
C ALA A 249 -28.52 -3.05 28.91
N GLN A 250 -29.49 -2.88 28.00
CA GLN A 250 -29.26 -2.43 26.63
C GLN A 250 -28.85 -0.96 26.53
N SER A 251 -29.45 -0.08 27.35
CA SER A 251 -29.10 1.35 27.39
C SER A 251 -27.72 1.58 28.03
N ASN A 252 -27.35 0.76 29.02
CA ASN A 252 -26.05 0.84 29.69
C ASN A 252 -24.95 0.04 28.96
N SER A 253 -25.31 -0.90 28.08
CA SER A 253 -24.36 -1.70 27.27
C SER A 253 -23.99 -1.06 25.93
N LEU A 254 -24.62 0.06 25.57
CA LEU A 254 -24.12 0.92 24.50
C LEU A 254 -23.06 1.82 25.13
N PRO A 255 -21.75 1.47 25.11
CA PRO A 255 -20.74 2.48 25.42
C PRO A 255 -21.06 3.67 24.52
N ALA A 256 -21.23 4.85 25.12
CA ALA A 256 -21.45 6.08 24.35
C ALA A 256 -20.40 6.10 23.25
N GLU A 257 -20.84 5.91 22.00
CA GLU A 257 -19.90 5.73 20.90
C GLU A 257 -18.94 6.92 20.91
N PRO A 258 -17.61 6.68 20.95
CA PRO A 258 -16.66 7.77 21.00
C PRO A 258 -16.93 8.63 19.77
N LYS A 259 -17.29 9.90 19.97
CA LYS A 259 -17.61 10.81 18.88
C LYS A 259 -16.35 10.98 18.02
N ILE A 260 -16.45 10.56 16.76
CA ILE A 260 -15.40 10.73 15.74
C ILE A 260 -15.84 11.85 14.81
N TYR A 261 -15.00 12.87 14.67
CA TYR A 261 -15.21 13.97 13.75
C TYR A 261 -14.22 13.86 12.59
N PHE A 262 -14.66 14.17 11.38
CA PHE A 262 -13.85 14.17 10.17
C PHE A 262 -13.74 15.59 9.61
N ASP A 263 -12.52 16.07 9.36
CA ASP A 263 -12.28 17.38 8.76
C ASP A 263 -12.06 17.27 7.23
N ASP A 264 -11.08 16.48 6.79
CA ASP A 264 -10.81 16.17 5.37
C ASP A 264 -10.86 14.66 5.13
N MET A 265 -11.79 14.22 4.27
CA MET A 265 -11.95 12.83 3.87
C MET A 265 -12.01 12.73 2.34
N HIS A 266 -11.04 12.02 1.77
CA HIS A 266 -11.00 11.74 0.33
C HIS A 266 -10.85 10.25 0.07
N LEU A 267 -11.79 9.71 -0.70
CA LEU A 267 -11.72 8.34 -1.20
C LEU A 267 -11.66 8.41 -2.72
N SER A 268 -10.67 7.76 -3.32
CA SER A 268 -10.59 7.64 -4.77
C SER A 268 -11.85 6.97 -5.30
N PRO A 269 -12.44 7.49 -6.40
CA PRO A 269 -13.53 6.79 -7.06
C PRO A 269 -13.01 5.46 -7.60
N LEU A 270 -13.61 4.36 -7.18
CA LEU A 270 -13.41 3.06 -7.80
C LEU A 270 -14.21 3.07 -9.10
N LYS A 271 -13.52 2.88 -10.23
CA LYS A 271 -14.10 2.78 -11.57
C LYS A 271 -13.87 1.39 -12.13
#